data_AF-A0AAN4Z4A0-F1
#
_entry.id   AF-A0AAN4Z4A0-F1
#
_cell.length_a   1.000
_cell.length_b   1.000
_cell.length_c   1.000
_cell.angle_alpha   90.00
_cell.angle_beta   90.00
_cell.angle_gamma   90.00
#
_symmetry.space_group_name_H-M   'P 1'
#
loop_
_entity.id
_entity.type
_entity.pdbx_description
1 polymer ?
#
loop_
_entity_poly.entity_id
_entity_poly.type
_entity_poly.pdbx_seq_one_letter_code
_entity_poly.pdbx_strand_id
1 'polypeptide(L)'
;MYYRGIISKDEFDSLYDCCTASGQTADLLYCDFSYFIDVPENGDLKPRQFDDQTLQECANHIAKLGNYVWNSKNSPYDTYQDCYVEKPKPPQIRTKTSSKSYQNHENDFYDQGANQFADSTDAMGGFPCYSGQATQKYLNLPEVRQALHVSDDVKAWYGCSDTVADSYIQNEWDMTEVFNSIIQSGTPLRALIYNGDLDLADSFMADQWFVERIASNNSLSVVAERGEWVYKRSSNMPAAGGGYVKRFGSDTFKIDLVQVKGAGHFVPTDRPGPALQMISNFLFATKNYDNVPNISTDGAPLLKEFQKAPEPELSRKEADRIYDLP
;
A
#
# COMPACT_ATOMS: atom_id res chain seq x y z
N MET A 1 -15.99 4.74 5.78
CA MET A 1 -16.36 4.29 4.42
C MET A 1 -16.10 5.45 3.46
N TYR A 2 -15.40 5.25 2.34
CA TYR A 2 -15.05 6.32 1.39
C TYR A 2 -15.30 5.87 -0.05
N TYR A 3 -15.87 6.76 -0.88
CA TYR A 3 -16.20 6.46 -2.26
C TYR A 3 -14.95 6.35 -3.15
N ARG A 4 -14.68 5.16 -3.68
CA ARG A 4 -13.57 4.88 -4.62
C ARG A 4 -13.99 4.08 -5.85
N GLY A 5 -15.29 4.06 -6.17
CA GLY A 5 -15.84 3.32 -7.31
C GLY A 5 -16.03 1.82 -7.08
N ILE A 6 -15.81 1.32 -5.85
CA ILE A 6 -16.19 -0.05 -5.43
C ILE A 6 -17.70 -0.16 -5.20
N ILE A 7 -18.26 0.86 -4.56
CA ILE A 7 -19.70 1.07 -4.41
C ILE A 7 -20.10 2.13 -5.44
N SER A 8 -21.34 2.12 -5.92
CA SER A 8 -21.83 3.13 -6.86
C SER A 8 -21.98 4.49 -6.18
N LYS A 9 -21.97 5.57 -6.98
CA LYS A 9 -22.15 6.93 -6.44
C LYS A 9 -23.48 7.04 -5.69
N ASP A 10 -24.53 6.47 -6.26
CA ASP A 10 -25.87 6.50 -5.68
C ASP A 10 -25.91 5.75 -4.33
N GLU A 11 -25.20 4.62 -4.21
CA GLU A 11 -25.06 3.90 -2.93
C GLU A 11 -24.24 4.66 -1.89
N PHE A 12 -23.25 5.45 -2.31
CA PHE A 12 -22.50 6.28 -1.37
C PHE A 12 -23.29 7.51 -0.94
N ASP A 13 -23.97 8.17 -1.88
CA ASP A 13 -24.80 9.33 -1.60
C ASP A 13 -25.99 8.94 -0.69
N SER A 14 -26.53 7.72 -0.79
CA SER A 14 -27.58 7.26 0.13
C SER A 14 -27.14 7.14 1.60
N LEU A 15 -25.83 7.15 1.89
CA LEU A 15 -25.33 7.20 3.26
C LEU A 15 -25.57 8.56 3.93
N TYR A 16 -25.79 9.62 3.15
CA TYR A 16 -26.09 10.95 3.67
C TYR A 16 -27.36 10.96 4.52
N ASP A 17 -28.39 10.27 4.04
CA ASP A 17 -29.66 10.15 4.74
C ASP A 17 -29.49 9.41 6.08
N CYS A 18 -28.58 8.43 6.14
CA CYS A 18 -28.25 7.74 7.38
C CYS A 18 -27.54 8.63 8.40
N CYS A 19 -26.59 9.44 7.95
CA CYS A 19 -25.89 10.38 8.82
C CYS A 19 -26.84 11.40 9.42
N THR A 20 -27.72 11.98 8.61
CA THR A 20 -28.71 12.95 9.08
C THR A 20 -29.79 12.29 9.97
N ALA A 21 -30.26 11.09 9.64
CA ALA A 21 -31.24 10.36 10.44
C ALA A 21 -30.71 10.00 11.85
N SER A 22 -29.40 9.75 11.98
CA SER A 22 -28.75 9.51 13.28
C SER A 22 -28.35 10.77 14.04
N GLY A 23 -28.70 11.96 13.53
CA GLY A 23 -28.37 13.24 14.15
C GLY A 23 -26.88 13.60 14.06
N GLN A 24 -26.13 12.94 13.18
CA GLN A 24 -24.72 13.19 12.94
C GLN A 24 -24.52 14.30 11.90
N THR A 25 -23.26 14.65 11.66
CA THR A 25 -22.89 15.61 10.61
C THR A 25 -23.29 15.10 9.22
N ALA A 26 -23.74 16.02 8.39
CA ALA A 26 -24.05 15.80 6.97
C ALA A 26 -22.78 15.62 6.10
N ASP A 27 -21.60 15.87 6.68
CA ASP A 27 -20.32 15.60 6.03
C ASP A 27 -19.96 14.10 6.15
N LEU A 28 -20.07 13.37 5.04
CA LEU A 28 -19.73 11.94 4.97
C LEU A 28 -18.28 11.64 5.39
N LEU A 29 -17.37 12.63 5.35
CA LEU A 29 -16.00 12.49 5.83
C LEU A 29 -15.90 12.44 7.37
N TYR A 30 -16.93 12.89 8.07
CA TYR A 30 -16.99 12.95 9.54
C TYR A 30 -18.22 12.25 10.14
N CYS A 31 -19.01 11.56 9.31
CA CYS A 31 -20.12 10.74 9.77
C CYS A 31 -19.60 9.40 10.30
N ASP A 32 -19.82 9.14 11.59
CA ASP A 32 -19.41 7.93 12.28
C ASP A 32 -20.35 6.77 11.95
N PHE A 33 -19.97 6.00 10.92
CA PHE A 33 -20.67 4.79 10.53
C PHE A 33 -20.56 3.66 11.55
N SER A 34 -19.61 3.71 12.49
CA SER A 34 -19.50 2.71 13.56
C SER A 34 -20.70 2.76 14.51
N TYR A 35 -21.43 3.88 14.55
CA TYR A 35 -22.69 4.01 15.27
C TYR A 35 -23.71 2.93 14.88
N PHE A 36 -23.67 2.46 13.65
CA PHE A 36 -24.67 1.58 13.04
C PHE A 36 -24.32 0.09 13.09
N ILE A 37 -23.11 -0.26 13.53
CA ILE A 37 -22.56 -1.61 13.40
C ILE A 37 -21.89 -2.09 14.68
N ASP A 38 -21.94 -3.40 14.89
CA ASP A 38 -21.13 -4.11 15.86
C ASP A 38 -19.99 -4.81 15.14
N VAL A 39 -18.80 -4.78 15.74
CA VAL A 39 -17.60 -5.47 15.26
C VAL A 39 -17.37 -6.67 16.18
N PRO A 40 -17.93 -7.85 15.85
CA PRO A 40 -17.64 -9.08 16.59
C PRO A 40 -16.17 -9.50 16.43
N GLU A 41 -15.70 -10.40 17.30
CA GLU A 41 -14.31 -10.90 17.31
C GLU A 41 -13.84 -11.50 15.98
N ASN A 42 -14.78 -12.03 15.17
CA ASN A 42 -14.46 -12.59 13.86
C ASN A 42 -14.34 -11.53 12.74
N GLY A 43 -14.53 -10.25 13.05
CA GLY A 43 -14.39 -9.12 12.11
C GLY A 43 -15.58 -8.88 11.18
N ASP A 44 -16.57 -9.78 11.14
CA ASP A 44 -17.75 -9.63 10.27
C ASP A 44 -18.72 -8.59 10.83
N LEU A 45 -18.80 -7.43 10.19
CA LEU A 45 -19.64 -6.32 10.67
C LEU A 45 -21.11 -6.75 10.74
N LYS A 46 -21.73 -6.60 11.91
CA LYS A 46 -23.16 -6.88 12.12
C LYS A 46 -23.95 -5.59 12.28
N PRO A 47 -25.16 -5.48 11.71
CA PRO A 47 -26.00 -4.32 11.94
C PRO A 47 -26.45 -4.27 13.39
N ARG A 48 -26.27 -3.12 14.05
CA ARG A 48 -26.88 -2.86 15.36
C ARG A 48 -28.40 -2.89 15.26
N GLN A 49 -29.04 -3.20 16.37
CA GLN A 49 -30.49 -3.23 16.46
C GLN A 49 -31.02 -1.87 16.94
N PHE A 50 -31.96 -1.32 16.16
CA PHE A 50 -32.64 -0.06 16.43
C PHE A 50 -34.15 -0.26 16.37
N ASP A 51 -34.89 0.37 17.29
CA ASP A 51 -36.36 0.38 17.27
C ASP A 51 -36.91 1.25 16.13
N ASP A 52 -36.14 2.27 15.72
CA ASP A 52 -36.47 3.15 14.60
C ASP A 52 -36.19 2.45 13.26
N GLN A 53 -37.20 2.41 12.39
CA GLN A 53 -37.10 1.71 11.11
C GLN A 53 -36.03 2.31 10.18
N THR A 54 -35.90 3.64 10.12
CA THR A 54 -34.93 4.30 9.26
C THR A 54 -33.51 4.02 9.74
N LEU A 55 -33.26 4.08 11.06
CA LEU A 55 -31.96 3.72 11.62
C LEU A 55 -31.63 2.24 11.40
N GLN A 56 -32.63 1.36 11.46
CA GLN A 56 -32.43 -0.07 11.22
C GLN A 56 -32.09 -0.37 9.75
N GLU A 57 -32.74 0.30 8.80
CA GLU A 57 -32.43 0.21 7.37
C GLU A 57 -31.00 0.71 7.10
N CYS A 58 -30.61 1.82 7.72
CA CYS A 58 -29.24 2.33 7.66
C CYS A 58 -28.21 1.36 8.24
N ALA A 59 -28.51 0.74 9.40
CA ALA A 59 -27.64 -0.27 9.99
C ALA A 59 -27.39 -1.45 9.06
N ASN A 60 -28.45 -1.97 8.44
CA ASN A 60 -28.36 -3.06 7.48
C ASN A 60 -27.55 -2.66 6.24
N HIS A 61 -27.77 -1.44 5.73
CA HIS A 61 -27.09 -0.93 4.55
C HIS A 61 -25.59 -0.74 4.79
N ILE A 62 -25.22 -0.09 5.91
CA ILE A 62 -23.82 0.15 6.27
C ILE A 62 -23.08 -1.16 6.55
N ALA A 63 -23.69 -2.10 7.28
CA ALA A 63 -23.09 -3.41 7.52
C ALA A 63 -22.84 -4.17 6.20
N LYS A 64 -23.77 -4.10 5.25
CA LYS A 64 -23.61 -4.70 3.92
C LYS A 64 -22.43 -4.07 3.16
N LEU A 65 -22.37 -2.75 3.07
CA LEU A 65 -21.32 -2.05 2.32
C LEU A 65 -19.94 -2.22 2.98
N GLY A 66 -19.86 -2.20 4.31
CA GLY A 66 -18.60 -2.42 5.03
C GLY A 66 -18.02 -3.82 4.79
N ASN A 67 -18.86 -4.86 4.82
CA ASN A 67 -18.44 -6.23 4.51
C ASN A 67 -18.13 -6.45 3.02
N TYR A 68 -18.61 -5.59 2.11
CA TYR A 68 -18.38 -5.74 0.68
C TYR A 68 -16.89 -5.64 0.32
N VAL A 69 -16.13 -4.82 1.06
CA VAL A 69 -14.69 -4.63 0.86
C VAL A 69 -13.93 -5.96 0.89
N TRP A 70 -14.20 -6.81 1.89
CA TRP A 70 -13.55 -8.12 2.07
C TRP A 70 -14.08 -9.21 1.14
N ASN A 71 -15.28 -9.04 0.58
CA ASN A 71 -15.94 -10.02 -0.28
C ASN A 71 -15.88 -9.66 -1.78
N SER A 72 -15.30 -8.51 -2.13
CA SER A 72 -15.15 -8.09 -3.52
C SER A 72 -13.99 -8.81 -4.21
N LYS A 73 -13.89 -8.67 -5.54
CA LYS A 73 -12.72 -9.15 -6.29
C LYS A 73 -11.50 -8.23 -6.14
N ASN A 74 -11.69 -7.03 -5.62
CA ASN A 74 -10.61 -6.07 -5.43
C ASN A 74 -9.91 -6.38 -4.11
N SER A 75 -8.60 -6.15 -4.06
CA SER A 75 -7.86 -6.24 -2.81
C SER A 75 -8.35 -5.15 -1.83
N PRO A 76 -8.62 -5.47 -0.56
CA PRO A 76 -8.95 -4.47 0.45
C PRO A 76 -7.73 -3.59 0.81
N TYR A 77 -6.53 -4.09 0.54
CA TYR A 77 -5.27 -3.42 0.80
C TYR A 77 -4.88 -2.42 -0.30
N ASP A 78 -5.32 -2.65 -1.54
CA ASP A 78 -5.23 -1.68 -2.63
C ASP A 78 -6.35 -1.93 -3.64
N THR A 79 -7.34 -1.03 -3.64
CA THR A 79 -8.54 -1.18 -4.46
C THR A 79 -8.31 -1.09 -5.96
N TYR A 80 -7.16 -0.53 -6.39
CA TYR A 80 -6.78 -0.40 -7.80
C TYR A 80 -5.63 -1.34 -8.18
N GLN A 81 -5.19 -2.22 -7.28
CA GLN A 81 -4.22 -3.25 -7.61
C GLN A 81 -4.84 -4.26 -8.59
N ASP A 82 -4.40 -4.22 -9.84
CA ASP A 82 -4.79 -5.18 -10.88
C ASP A 82 -3.69 -6.25 -11.02
N CYS A 83 -3.91 -7.34 -10.30
CA CYS A 83 -3.07 -8.52 -10.33
C CYS A 83 -3.50 -9.42 -11.48
N TYR A 84 -2.95 -9.20 -12.69
CA TYR A 84 -3.19 -10.13 -13.79
C TYR A 84 -2.56 -11.48 -13.48
N VAL A 85 -3.36 -12.38 -12.94
CA VAL A 85 -3.06 -13.81 -12.93
C VAL A 85 -3.33 -14.35 -14.32
N GLU A 86 -2.37 -15.06 -14.93
CA GLU A 86 -2.69 -15.93 -16.06
C GLU A 86 -3.71 -17.00 -15.63
N LYS A 87 -4.98 -16.64 -15.88
CA LYS A 87 -6.23 -17.42 -15.97
C LYS A 87 -6.92 -17.90 -14.67
N PRO A 88 -8.13 -17.37 -14.39
CA PRO A 88 -9.22 -18.25 -13.97
C PRO A 88 -9.58 -19.14 -15.17
N LYS A 89 -9.61 -20.47 -15.03
CA LYS A 89 -10.08 -21.37 -16.11
C LYS A 89 -11.49 -20.94 -16.58
N PRO A 90 -11.72 -20.61 -17.86
CA PRO A 90 -13.07 -20.53 -18.40
C PRO A 90 -13.40 -21.79 -19.23
N PRO A 91 -14.67 -22.20 -19.37
CA PRO A 91 -15.03 -23.12 -20.44
C PRO A 91 -14.70 -22.44 -21.78
N GLN A 92 -14.07 -23.22 -22.65
CA GLN A 92 -13.45 -22.84 -23.92
C GLN A 92 -14.11 -21.67 -24.67
N ILE A 93 -13.31 -20.66 -25.05
CA ILE A 93 -13.29 -20.06 -26.39
C ILE A 93 -11.85 -19.60 -26.67
N ARG A 94 -11.28 -20.12 -27.76
CA ARG A 94 -9.97 -19.75 -28.29
C ARG A 94 -10.05 -18.38 -28.96
N THR A 95 -9.12 -17.50 -28.63
CA THR A 95 -8.57 -16.53 -29.58
C THR A 95 -7.05 -16.61 -29.53
N LYS A 96 -6.47 -17.14 -30.61
CA LYS A 96 -5.03 -17.15 -30.85
C LYS A 96 -4.62 -15.73 -31.25
N THR A 97 -3.79 -15.07 -30.47
CA THR A 97 -2.89 -14.04 -30.98
C THR A 97 -1.53 -14.69 -31.20
N SER A 98 -1.26 -15.07 -32.44
CA SER A 98 0.07 -15.50 -32.86
C SER A 98 0.98 -14.27 -32.96
N SER A 99 1.79 -13.99 -31.94
CA SER A 99 3.08 -13.35 -32.20
C SER A 99 4.08 -14.47 -32.52
N LYS A 100 4.82 -14.29 -33.61
CA LYS A 100 5.70 -15.31 -34.18
C LYS A 100 6.90 -15.48 -33.25
N SER A 101 7.05 -16.64 -32.64
CA SER A 101 8.33 -17.10 -32.11
C SER A 101 9.30 -17.28 -33.28
N TYR A 102 10.31 -16.41 -33.39
CA TYR A 102 11.52 -16.70 -34.16
C TYR A 102 12.38 -17.60 -33.27
N GLN A 103 12.55 -18.87 -33.64
CA GLN A 103 13.52 -19.75 -33.00
C GLN A 103 14.84 -19.61 -33.76
N ASN A 104 15.79 -18.88 -33.18
CA ASN A 104 17.20 -18.97 -33.59
C ASN A 104 17.93 -19.84 -32.57
N HIS A 105 18.62 -20.87 -33.07
CA HIS A 105 19.45 -21.81 -32.31
C HIS A 105 20.80 -21.18 -31.89
N GLU A 106 20.76 -20.03 -31.22
CA GLU A 106 21.90 -19.47 -30.50
C GLU A 106 21.61 -19.54 -29.00
N ASN A 107 22.64 -19.77 -28.17
CA ASN A 107 22.56 -19.96 -26.72
C ASN A 107 21.42 -19.17 -26.04
N ASP A 108 20.67 -19.83 -25.15
CA ASP A 108 19.49 -19.35 -24.42
C ASP A 108 19.20 -17.86 -24.65
N PHE A 109 18.46 -17.56 -25.73
CA PHE A 109 17.85 -16.26 -25.93
C PHE A 109 17.00 -15.98 -24.69
N TYR A 110 17.57 -15.21 -23.76
CA TYR A 110 16.86 -14.71 -22.61
C TYR A 110 15.95 -13.62 -23.13
N ASP A 111 14.74 -14.03 -23.49
CA ASP A 111 13.68 -13.13 -23.93
C ASP A 111 13.32 -12.20 -22.77
N GLN A 112 14.04 -11.08 -22.68
CA GLN A 112 13.72 -10.03 -21.72
C GLN A 112 12.33 -9.45 -21.98
N GLY A 113 11.81 -9.58 -23.21
CA GLY A 113 10.44 -9.23 -23.56
C GLY A 113 9.42 -10.22 -22.99
N ALA A 114 9.77 -11.50 -22.81
CA ALA A 114 8.95 -12.45 -22.06
C ALA A 114 8.99 -12.21 -20.54
N ASN A 115 10.06 -11.58 -20.03
CA ASN A 115 10.12 -11.07 -18.65
C ASN A 115 9.40 -9.73 -18.49
N GLN A 116 9.15 -9.00 -19.57
CA GLN A 116 8.29 -7.83 -19.56
C GLN A 116 6.84 -8.29 -19.48
N PHE A 117 6.28 -8.16 -18.29
CA PHE A 117 4.87 -8.44 -18.07
C PHE A 117 4.04 -7.31 -18.71
N ALA A 118 3.65 -7.50 -19.98
CA ALA A 118 2.84 -6.53 -20.74
C ALA A 118 1.47 -6.25 -20.10
N ASP A 119 1.07 -7.09 -19.16
CA ASP A 119 -0.14 -6.94 -18.37
C ASP A 119 0.10 -6.12 -17.09
N SER A 120 1.32 -5.66 -16.76
CA SER A 120 1.53 -4.76 -15.62
C SER A 120 1.17 -3.32 -15.99
N THR A 121 0.37 -2.66 -15.16
CA THR A 121 0.16 -1.19 -15.27
C THR A 121 1.33 -0.39 -14.68
N ASP A 122 2.32 -1.05 -14.07
CA ASP A 122 3.55 -0.41 -13.63
C ASP A 122 4.52 -0.23 -14.80
N ALA A 123 4.63 1.02 -15.26
CA ALA A 123 5.55 1.43 -16.32
C ALA A 123 7.04 1.21 -15.98
N MET A 124 7.38 0.85 -14.73
CA MET A 124 8.75 0.56 -14.30
C MET A 124 9.10 -0.93 -14.35
N GLY A 125 8.18 -1.80 -14.81
CA GLY A 125 8.43 -3.25 -14.86
C GLY A 125 8.56 -3.89 -13.48
N GLY A 126 7.94 -3.29 -12.45
CA GLY A 126 7.80 -3.89 -11.13
C GLY A 126 6.93 -5.14 -11.16
N PHE A 127 6.95 -5.88 -10.05
CA PHE A 127 6.13 -7.07 -9.91
C PHE A 127 4.64 -6.74 -10.12
N PRO A 128 3.88 -7.59 -10.83
CA PRO A 128 2.46 -7.32 -11.12
C PRO A 128 1.56 -7.29 -9.87
N CYS A 129 2.09 -7.68 -8.71
CA CYS A 129 1.40 -7.81 -7.43
C CYS A 129 2.38 -7.69 -6.27
N TYR A 130 1.85 -7.61 -5.05
CA TYR A 130 2.58 -8.00 -3.84
C TYR A 130 3.03 -9.46 -3.98
N SER A 131 4.27 -9.67 -4.44
CA SER A 131 4.82 -10.96 -4.88
C SER A 131 5.16 -11.90 -3.72
N GLY A 132 4.21 -12.13 -2.81
CA GLY A 132 4.42 -12.90 -1.58
C GLY A 132 4.91 -14.33 -1.83
N GLN A 133 4.42 -14.98 -2.89
CA GLN A 133 4.89 -16.31 -3.28
C GLN A 133 6.36 -16.30 -3.74
N ALA A 134 6.80 -15.27 -4.48
CA ALA A 134 8.19 -15.16 -4.89
C ALA A 134 9.09 -14.90 -3.68
N THR A 135 8.67 -14.02 -2.77
CA THR A 135 9.37 -13.77 -1.50
C THR A 135 9.50 -15.07 -0.69
N GLN A 136 8.40 -15.83 -0.56
CA GLN A 136 8.43 -17.11 0.15
C GLN A 136 9.36 -18.13 -0.50
N LYS A 137 9.33 -18.24 -1.84
CA LYS A 137 10.22 -19.16 -2.56
C LYS A 137 11.68 -18.77 -2.37
N TYR A 138 12.01 -17.48 -2.51
CA TYR A 138 13.36 -16.96 -2.37
C TYR A 138 13.92 -17.17 -0.97
N LEU A 139 13.18 -16.80 0.07
CA LEU A 139 13.62 -16.93 1.47
C LEU A 139 13.72 -18.39 1.96
N ASN A 140 13.15 -19.35 1.22
CA ASN A 140 13.27 -20.78 1.51
C ASN A 140 14.34 -21.50 0.67
N LEU A 141 15.04 -20.82 -0.23
CA LEU A 141 16.19 -21.41 -0.91
C LEU A 141 17.29 -21.77 0.11
N PRO A 142 17.88 -22.97 0.06
CA PRO A 142 18.93 -23.37 1.00
C PRO A 142 20.10 -22.38 1.08
N GLU A 143 20.55 -21.88 -0.07
CA GLU A 143 21.63 -20.90 -0.18
C GLU A 143 21.27 -19.55 0.43
N VAL A 144 20.01 -19.10 0.30
CA VAL A 144 19.54 -17.85 0.91
C VAL A 144 19.41 -18.00 2.42
N ARG A 145 18.86 -19.11 2.90
CA ARG A 145 18.79 -19.43 4.33
C ARG A 145 20.18 -19.49 4.96
N GLN A 146 21.12 -20.16 4.29
CA GLN A 146 22.51 -20.24 4.74
C GLN A 146 23.17 -18.85 4.78
N ALA A 147 22.98 -18.03 3.74
CA ALA A 147 23.52 -16.68 3.66
C ALA A 147 22.94 -15.74 4.74
N LEU A 148 21.67 -15.93 5.11
CA LEU A 148 21.00 -15.21 6.19
C LEU A 148 21.23 -15.84 7.58
N HIS A 149 22.05 -16.90 7.66
CA HIS A 149 22.36 -17.64 8.89
C HIS A 149 21.12 -18.21 9.61
N VAL A 150 20.10 -18.60 8.83
CA VAL A 150 18.90 -19.27 9.35
C VAL A 150 19.25 -20.71 9.69
N SER A 151 18.98 -21.13 10.93
CA SER A 151 19.22 -22.51 11.38
C SER A 151 18.45 -23.54 10.53
N ASP A 152 19.03 -24.72 10.31
CA ASP A 152 18.35 -25.83 9.65
C ASP A 152 17.20 -26.40 10.50
N ASP A 153 17.20 -26.13 11.82
CA ASP A 153 16.17 -26.62 12.76
C ASP A 153 14.85 -25.83 12.68
N VAL A 154 14.85 -24.63 12.08
CA VAL A 154 13.62 -23.82 11.98
C VAL A 154 12.84 -24.12 10.71
N LYS A 155 11.52 -24.07 10.81
CA LYS A 155 10.58 -24.38 9.72
C LYS A 155 10.79 -23.47 8.49
N ALA A 156 10.13 -23.84 7.40
CA ALA A 156 10.04 -22.99 6.22
C ALA A 156 9.47 -21.61 6.62
N TRP A 157 10.00 -20.57 5.98
CA TRP A 157 9.53 -19.21 6.13
C TRP A 157 8.17 -19.04 5.42
N TYR A 158 7.28 -18.28 6.03
CA TYR A 158 6.00 -17.83 5.48
C TYR A 158 5.83 -16.35 5.81
N GLY A 159 5.06 -15.61 4.98
CA GLY A 159 4.83 -14.18 5.20
C GLY A 159 4.03 -13.88 6.47
N CYS A 160 3.08 -14.76 6.82
CA CYS A 160 2.24 -14.67 8.02
C CYS A 160 2.14 -16.03 8.70
N SER A 161 1.77 -16.06 9.97
CA SER A 161 1.53 -17.29 10.74
C SER A 161 0.10 -17.33 11.26
N ASP A 162 -0.73 -18.18 10.66
CA ASP A 162 -2.13 -18.37 11.09
C ASP A 162 -2.20 -18.87 12.53
N THR A 163 -1.26 -19.73 12.96
CA THR A 163 -1.19 -20.18 14.35
C THR A 163 -1.00 -19.02 15.33
N VAL A 164 -0.19 -18.02 14.99
CA VAL A 164 -0.04 -16.82 15.82
C VAL A 164 -1.32 -16.00 15.79
N ALA A 165 -1.91 -15.80 14.61
CA ALA A 165 -3.16 -15.05 14.46
C ALA A 165 -4.31 -15.68 15.28
N ASP A 166 -4.54 -16.99 15.14
CA ASP A 166 -5.61 -17.74 15.81
C ASP A 166 -5.44 -17.82 17.33
N SER A 167 -4.20 -17.67 17.83
CA SER A 167 -3.89 -17.73 19.27
C SER A 167 -3.69 -16.35 19.90
N TYR A 168 -3.70 -15.28 19.10
CA TYR A 168 -3.50 -13.93 19.60
C TYR A 168 -4.77 -13.45 20.33
N ILE A 169 -4.58 -12.92 21.54
CA ILE A 169 -5.65 -12.32 22.33
C ILE A 169 -5.42 -10.81 22.34
N GLN A 170 -6.29 -10.07 21.66
CA GLN A 170 -6.23 -8.61 21.61
C GLN A 170 -6.63 -8.01 22.96
N ASN A 171 -5.66 -7.38 23.63
CA ASN A 171 -5.88 -6.74 24.93
C ASN A 171 -6.01 -5.22 24.84
N GLU A 172 -5.58 -4.62 23.73
CA GLU A 172 -5.64 -3.18 23.47
C GLU A 172 -6.43 -2.92 22.18
N TRP A 173 -7.60 -2.31 22.32
CA TRP A 173 -8.49 -1.98 21.20
C TRP A 173 -8.31 -0.54 20.72
N ASP A 174 -7.69 0.31 21.54
CA ASP A 174 -7.47 1.73 21.25
C ASP A 174 -6.11 2.17 21.81
N MET A 175 -5.28 2.77 20.96
CA MET A 175 -3.95 3.25 21.33
C MET A 175 -3.96 4.63 21.99
N THR A 176 -5.12 5.20 22.29
CA THR A 176 -5.27 6.56 22.83
C THR A 176 -4.52 6.74 24.14
N GLU A 177 -4.68 5.82 25.10
CA GLU A 177 -3.99 5.93 26.38
C GLU A 177 -2.46 5.80 26.24
N VAL A 178 -1.99 4.99 25.28
CA VAL A 178 -0.57 4.90 24.97
C VAL A 178 -0.06 6.23 24.43
N PHE A 179 -0.73 6.84 23.45
CA PHE A 179 -0.34 8.16 22.92
C PHE A 179 -0.42 9.26 23.99
N ASN A 180 -1.46 9.26 24.82
CA ASN A 180 -1.59 10.19 25.95
C ASN A 180 -0.38 10.05 26.89
N SER A 181 0.01 8.83 27.24
CA SER A 181 1.16 8.59 28.11
C SER A 181 2.49 9.09 27.52
N ILE A 182 2.68 8.89 26.20
CA ILE A 182 3.87 9.35 25.47
C ILE A 182 3.94 10.87 25.50
N ILE A 183 2.83 11.56 25.19
CA ILE A 183 2.76 13.02 25.15
C ILE A 183 2.97 13.62 26.55
N GLN A 184 2.29 13.06 27.55
CA GLN A 184 2.35 13.52 28.95
C GLN A 184 3.72 13.27 29.61
N SER A 185 4.53 12.34 29.07
CA SER A 185 5.91 12.14 29.54
C SER A 185 6.79 13.40 29.38
N GLY A 186 6.41 14.32 28.48
CA GLY A 186 7.19 15.52 28.17
C GLY A 186 8.47 15.24 27.37
N THR A 187 8.69 14.00 26.93
CA THR A 187 9.86 13.62 26.13
C THR A 187 9.79 14.27 24.74
N PRO A 188 10.83 14.99 24.29
CA PRO A 188 10.90 15.54 22.95
C PRO A 188 10.79 14.46 21.86
N LEU A 189 9.63 14.35 21.21
CA LEU A 189 9.35 13.32 20.22
C LEU A 189 8.67 13.88 18.97
N ARG A 190 8.95 13.22 17.84
CA ARG A 190 8.28 13.44 16.56
C ARG A 190 7.68 12.12 16.10
N ALA A 191 6.38 12.13 15.85
CA ALA A 191 5.63 11.01 15.30
C ALA A 191 5.22 11.31 13.85
N LEU A 192 5.14 10.25 13.06
CA LEU A 192 4.57 10.27 11.72
C LEU A 192 3.55 9.14 11.67
N ILE A 193 2.30 9.48 11.39
CA ILE A 193 1.26 8.52 10.99
C ILE A 193 1.03 8.74 9.50
N TYR A 194 1.21 7.69 8.71
CA TYR A 194 1.04 7.78 7.27
C TYR A 194 0.20 6.63 6.71
N ASN A 195 -0.63 6.95 5.73
CA ASN A 195 -1.53 5.98 5.12
C ASN A 195 -1.54 6.15 3.59
N GLY A 196 -1.68 5.03 2.90
CA GLY A 196 -2.09 5.05 1.51
C GLY A 196 -3.57 5.36 1.42
N ASP A 197 -3.95 6.22 0.48
CA ASP A 197 -5.36 6.56 0.33
C ASP A 197 -6.20 5.38 -0.21
N LEU A 198 -5.63 4.43 -0.93
CA LEU A 198 -6.31 3.25 -1.52
C LEU A 198 -6.53 2.11 -0.53
N ASP A 199 -6.02 2.21 0.70
CA ASP A 199 -6.21 1.22 1.74
C ASP A 199 -7.64 1.31 2.34
N LEU A 200 -8.36 0.19 2.31
CA LEU A 200 -9.65 0.04 2.95
C LEU A 200 -9.62 -0.87 4.18
N ALA A 201 -8.52 -1.60 4.41
CA ALA A 201 -8.31 -2.34 5.64
C ALA A 201 -8.03 -1.34 6.78
N ASP A 202 -7.04 -0.46 6.59
CA ASP A 202 -6.64 0.58 7.56
C ASP A 202 -6.73 1.97 6.91
N SER A 203 -7.96 2.43 6.72
CA SER A 203 -8.25 3.64 5.95
C SER A 203 -7.62 4.89 6.57
N PHE A 204 -7.04 5.75 5.72
CA PHE A 204 -6.48 7.06 6.12
C PHE A 204 -7.43 7.95 6.93
N MET A 205 -8.75 7.77 6.80
CA MET A 205 -9.73 8.54 7.58
C MET A 205 -9.79 8.09 9.04
N ALA A 206 -9.65 6.78 9.31
CA ALA A 206 -9.64 6.26 10.67
C ALA A 206 -8.44 6.84 11.44
N ASP A 207 -7.26 6.81 10.83
CA ASP A 207 -6.06 7.40 11.40
C ASP A 207 -6.12 8.93 11.48
N GLN A 208 -6.78 9.60 10.52
CA GLN A 208 -7.03 11.04 10.61
C GLN A 208 -7.85 11.37 11.87
N TRP A 209 -8.98 10.71 12.08
CA TRP A 209 -9.82 10.95 13.24
C TRP A 209 -9.12 10.59 14.54
N PHE A 210 -8.35 9.49 14.56
CA PHE A 210 -7.55 9.09 15.70
C PHE A 210 -6.56 10.22 16.08
N VAL A 211 -5.74 10.68 15.14
CA VAL A 211 -4.74 11.74 15.39
C VAL A 211 -5.40 13.06 15.78
N GLU A 212 -6.51 13.44 15.14
CA GLU A 212 -7.26 14.65 15.50
C GLU A 212 -7.82 14.59 16.92
N ARG A 213 -8.31 13.42 17.34
CA ARG A 213 -8.76 13.17 18.72
C ARG A 213 -7.59 13.25 19.70
N ILE A 214 -6.44 12.64 19.39
CA ILE A 214 -5.22 12.75 20.23
C ILE A 214 -4.79 14.21 20.37
N ALA A 215 -4.76 14.96 19.27
CA ALA A 215 -4.40 16.36 19.28
C ALA A 215 -5.36 17.18 20.14
N SER A 216 -6.68 16.95 20.03
CA SER A 216 -7.68 17.61 20.85
C SER A 216 -7.52 17.27 22.34
N ASN A 217 -7.44 15.98 22.69
CA ASN A 217 -7.33 15.50 24.08
C ASN A 217 -6.08 16.05 24.79
N ASN A 218 -4.98 16.24 24.06
CA ASN A 218 -3.70 16.70 24.61
C ASN A 218 -3.42 18.18 24.33
N SER A 219 -4.41 18.95 23.86
CA SER A 219 -4.26 20.39 23.57
C SER A 219 -3.09 20.71 22.63
N LEU A 220 -2.83 19.83 21.66
CA LEU A 220 -1.83 20.09 20.63
C LEU A 220 -2.34 21.19 19.69
N SER A 221 -1.47 22.12 19.35
CA SER A 221 -1.78 23.20 18.42
C SER A 221 -1.69 22.70 16.98
N VAL A 222 -2.56 23.21 16.11
CA VAL A 222 -2.42 22.98 14.66
C VAL A 222 -1.20 23.77 14.18
N VAL A 223 -0.14 23.04 13.81
CA VAL A 223 1.11 23.61 13.29
C VAL A 223 0.97 23.93 11.81
N ALA A 224 0.21 23.10 11.08
CA ALA A 224 -0.17 23.35 9.69
C ALA A 224 -1.52 22.70 9.40
N GLU A 225 -2.42 23.49 8.82
CA GLU A 225 -3.70 23.00 8.31
C GLU A 225 -3.51 21.96 7.21
N ARG A 226 -4.54 21.13 7.00
CA ARG A 226 -4.53 20.09 5.97
C ARG A 226 -4.27 20.72 4.61
N GLY A 227 -3.14 20.40 4.01
CA GLY A 227 -2.71 20.95 2.73
C GLY A 227 -2.11 19.87 1.83
N GLU A 228 -2.07 20.15 0.54
CA GLU A 228 -1.44 19.25 -0.43
C GLU A 228 0.08 19.28 -0.28
N TRP A 229 0.72 18.14 -0.49
CA TRP A 229 2.17 18.04 -0.71
C TRP A 229 2.44 17.45 -2.09
N VAL A 230 3.60 17.76 -2.65
CA VAL A 230 3.96 17.35 -4.01
C VAL A 230 5.12 16.38 -4.03
N TYR A 231 5.02 15.36 -4.88
CA TYR A 231 6.11 14.45 -5.21
C TYR A 231 6.86 14.95 -6.45
N LYS A 232 8.19 14.87 -6.41
CA LYS A 232 9.06 15.18 -7.56
C LYS A 232 10.09 14.06 -7.71
N ARG A 233 10.12 13.42 -8.88
CA ARG A 233 11.10 12.36 -9.19
C ARG A 233 12.54 12.87 -9.16
N SER A 234 12.76 14.11 -9.59
CA SER A 234 14.03 14.82 -9.47
C SER A 234 13.77 16.32 -9.51
N SER A 235 14.78 17.14 -9.19
CA SER A 235 14.67 18.60 -9.21
C SER A 235 14.21 19.18 -10.55
N ASN A 236 14.46 18.45 -11.65
CA ASN A 236 14.20 18.92 -13.02
C ASN A 236 12.92 18.34 -13.63
N MET A 237 12.20 17.49 -12.90
CA MET A 237 10.96 16.88 -13.37
C MET A 237 9.74 17.64 -12.83
N PRO A 238 8.61 17.67 -13.57
CA PRO A 238 7.37 18.25 -13.08
C PRO A 238 6.93 17.61 -11.76
N ALA A 239 6.34 18.44 -10.90
CA ALA A 239 5.71 17.98 -9.68
C ALA A 239 4.42 17.21 -9.99
N ALA A 240 4.17 16.14 -9.22
CA ALA A 240 2.90 15.43 -9.18
C ALA A 240 2.30 15.55 -7.76
N GLY A 241 0.98 15.36 -7.64
CA GLY A 241 0.35 15.34 -6.32
C GLY A 241 0.86 14.17 -5.48
N GLY A 242 1.48 14.46 -4.34
CA GLY A 242 1.97 13.46 -3.38
C GLY A 242 0.89 13.01 -2.40
N GLY A 243 -0.09 13.88 -2.12
CA GLY A 243 -1.22 13.62 -1.22
C GLY A 243 -1.47 14.82 -0.32
N TYR A 244 -1.87 14.56 0.93
CA TYR A 244 -2.19 15.61 1.90
C TYR A 244 -1.42 15.43 3.20
N VAL A 245 -1.13 16.53 3.87
CA VAL A 245 -0.49 16.55 5.19
C VAL A 245 -1.22 17.49 6.13
N LYS A 246 -1.41 17.08 7.38
CA LYS A 246 -1.84 17.94 8.49
C LYS A 246 -0.88 17.75 9.66
N ARG A 247 -0.55 18.81 10.40
CA ARG A 247 0.45 18.76 11.47
C ARG A 247 -0.05 19.36 12.76
N PHE A 248 0.24 18.67 13.85
CA PHE A 248 -0.05 19.11 15.21
C PHE A 248 1.21 19.09 16.07
N GLY A 249 1.22 19.89 17.13
CA GLY A 249 2.29 19.81 18.10
C GLY A 249 2.20 20.76 19.28
N SER A 250 3.15 20.56 20.19
CA SER A 250 3.47 21.36 21.36
C SER A 250 5.00 21.59 21.37
N ASP A 251 5.52 22.14 22.47
CA ASP A 251 6.97 22.32 22.65
C ASP A 251 7.73 20.99 22.71
N THR A 252 7.09 19.92 23.18
CA THR A 252 7.73 18.60 23.42
C THR A 252 7.26 17.52 22.45
N PHE A 253 6.11 17.64 21.82
CA PHE A 253 5.59 16.58 20.94
C PHE A 253 5.11 17.14 19.62
N LYS A 254 5.44 16.48 18.51
CA LYS A 254 4.93 16.82 17.17
C LYS A 254 4.44 15.57 16.48
N ILE A 255 3.31 15.67 15.79
CA ILE A 255 2.76 14.56 15.00
C ILE A 255 2.33 15.08 13.63
N ASP A 256 2.85 14.41 12.61
CA ASP A 256 2.50 14.64 11.21
C ASP A 256 1.56 13.51 10.77
N LEU A 257 0.41 13.88 10.22
CA LEU A 257 -0.51 12.97 9.54
C LEU A 257 -0.31 13.13 8.03
N VAL A 258 0.18 12.09 7.36
CA VAL A 258 0.49 12.14 5.92
C VAL A 258 -0.30 11.10 5.14
N GLN A 259 -1.13 11.57 4.23
CA GLN A 259 -1.76 10.75 3.22
C GLN A 259 -0.87 10.68 1.98
N VAL A 260 -0.62 9.47 1.49
CA VAL A 260 0.10 9.22 0.23
C VAL A 260 -0.89 8.87 -0.87
N LYS A 261 -0.98 9.74 -1.87
CA LYS A 261 -1.94 9.62 -2.96
C LYS A 261 -1.65 8.38 -3.81
N GLY A 262 -2.69 7.57 -4.02
CA GLY A 262 -2.67 6.41 -4.90
C GLY A 262 -1.82 5.25 -4.38
N ALA A 263 -1.48 5.23 -3.09
CA ALA A 263 -0.87 4.08 -2.42
C ALA A 263 -1.94 3.29 -1.67
N GLY A 264 -1.78 1.98 -1.54
CA GLY A 264 -2.57 1.12 -0.66
C GLY A 264 -1.91 0.95 0.71
N HIS A 265 -2.19 -0.18 1.35
CA HIS A 265 -1.73 -0.55 2.68
C HIS A 265 -0.20 -0.61 2.75
N PHE A 266 0.44 -1.14 1.71
CA PHE A 266 1.89 -1.24 1.60
C PHE A 266 2.46 -0.04 0.85
N VAL A 267 2.32 1.16 1.45
CA VAL A 267 2.71 2.44 0.84
C VAL A 267 4.09 2.43 0.15
N PRO A 268 5.17 1.90 0.75
CA PRO A 268 6.49 1.87 0.08
C PRO A 268 6.53 0.94 -1.14
N THR A 269 5.67 -0.07 -1.20
CA THR A 269 5.55 -0.97 -2.35
C THR A 269 4.75 -0.32 -3.47
N ASP A 270 3.63 0.33 -3.16
CA ASP A 270 2.75 0.93 -4.19
C ASP A 270 3.31 2.25 -4.74
N ARG A 271 3.94 3.04 -3.87
CA ARG A 271 4.47 4.37 -4.20
C ARG A 271 5.88 4.55 -3.63
N PRO A 272 6.88 3.80 -4.12
CA PRO A 272 8.24 3.83 -3.57
C PRO A 272 8.89 5.22 -3.61
N GLY A 273 8.73 5.95 -4.71
CA GLY A 273 9.25 7.31 -4.85
C GLY A 273 8.62 8.30 -3.85
N PRO A 274 7.29 8.48 -3.86
CA PRO A 274 6.60 9.29 -2.86
C PRO A 274 6.89 8.87 -1.41
N ALA A 275 6.95 7.57 -1.11
CA ALA A 275 7.27 7.05 0.22
C ALA A 275 8.69 7.44 0.66
N LEU A 276 9.69 7.28 -0.21
CA LEU A 276 11.07 7.68 0.06
C LEU A 276 11.17 9.18 0.33
N GLN A 277 10.51 10.00 -0.50
CA GLN A 277 10.44 11.44 -0.30
C GLN A 277 9.79 11.78 1.05
N MET A 278 8.67 11.16 1.39
CA MET A 278 7.97 11.37 2.65
C MET A 278 8.84 11.03 3.87
N ILE A 279 9.39 9.81 3.90
CA ILE A 279 10.24 9.32 5.00
C ILE A 279 11.47 10.23 5.15
N SER A 280 12.09 10.64 4.04
CA SER A 280 13.25 11.52 4.08
C SER A 280 12.91 12.90 4.64
N ASN A 281 11.81 13.51 4.20
CA ASN A 281 11.35 14.80 4.73
C ASN A 281 11.05 14.73 6.23
N PHE A 282 10.42 13.64 6.68
CA PHE A 282 10.20 13.38 8.09
C PHE A 282 11.53 13.28 8.85
N LEU A 283 12.45 12.40 8.43
CA LEU A 283 13.73 12.18 9.12
C LEU A 283 14.58 13.46 9.21
N PHE A 284 14.65 14.23 8.13
CA PHE A 284 15.44 15.47 8.08
C PHE A 284 14.72 16.72 8.60
N ALA A 285 13.54 16.55 9.22
CA ALA A 285 12.78 17.63 9.86
C ALA A 285 12.53 18.83 8.93
N THR A 286 12.20 18.56 7.66
CA THR A 286 11.97 19.62 6.68
C THR A 286 10.68 20.39 6.99
N LYS A 287 10.56 21.60 6.42
CA LYS A 287 9.40 22.47 6.68
C LYS A 287 8.09 21.93 6.08
N ASN A 288 8.18 21.13 5.03
CA ASN A 288 7.06 20.51 4.29
C ASN A 288 7.54 19.21 3.63
N TYR A 289 6.61 18.48 3.04
CA TYR A 289 6.89 17.20 2.38
C TYR A 289 7.28 17.34 0.90
N ASP A 290 7.59 18.55 0.44
CA ASP A 290 7.82 18.86 -0.98
C ASP A 290 9.30 18.74 -1.41
N ASN A 291 10.21 18.50 -0.45
CA ASN A 291 11.64 18.50 -0.74
C ASN A 291 12.05 17.17 -1.35
N VAL A 292 12.73 17.24 -2.50
CA VAL A 292 13.33 16.06 -3.13
C VAL A 292 14.51 15.61 -2.29
N PRO A 293 14.55 14.36 -1.81
CA PRO A 293 15.69 13.87 -1.05
C PRO A 293 16.93 13.80 -1.95
N ASN A 294 18.07 14.21 -1.41
CA ASN A 294 19.36 14.03 -2.08
C ASN A 294 19.90 12.60 -1.83
N ILE A 295 19.14 11.60 -2.26
CA ILE A 295 19.45 10.18 -2.13
C ILE A 295 19.56 9.61 -3.54
N SER A 296 20.71 9.03 -3.87
CA SER A 296 20.85 8.32 -5.14
C SER A 296 19.99 7.06 -5.09
N THR A 297 19.13 6.91 -6.10
CA THR A 297 18.35 5.69 -6.34
C THR A 297 19.00 4.83 -7.42
N ASP A 298 20.23 5.15 -7.83
CA ASP A 298 20.94 4.39 -8.83
C ASP A 298 21.36 3.05 -8.23
N GLY A 299 21.13 1.96 -8.98
CA GLY A 299 21.61 0.64 -8.57
C GLY A 299 23.12 0.67 -8.38
N ALA A 300 23.59 0.15 -7.24
CA ALA A 300 25.01 -0.05 -7.04
C ALA A 300 25.58 -0.93 -8.16
N PRO A 301 26.79 -0.67 -8.66
CA PRO A 301 27.40 -1.52 -9.66
C PRO A 301 27.56 -2.94 -9.09
N LEU A 302 27.37 -3.95 -9.93
CA LEU A 302 27.65 -5.33 -9.57
C LEU A 302 29.10 -5.45 -9.07
N LEU A 303 29.32 -6.26 -8.03
CA LEU A 303 30.68 -6.60 -7.59
C LEU A 303 31.43 -7.27 -8.73
N LYS A 304 32.77 -7.13 -8.77
CA LYS A 304 33.60 -7.56 -9.91
C LYS A 304 33.40 -9.04 -10.26
N GLU A 305 33.21 -9.87 -9.25
CA GLU A 305 32.93 -11.30 -9.34
C GLU A 305 31.56 -11.63 -9.96
N PHE A 306 30.63 -10.67 -10.00
CA PHE A 306 29.29 -10.81 -10.59
C PHE A 306 29.13 -10.02 -11.90
N GLN A 307 30.14 -9.23 -12.29
CA GLN A 307 30.16 -8.60 -13.60
C GLN A 307 30.34 -9.70 -14.66
N LYS A 308 29.52 -9.69 -15.72
CA LYS A 308 29.73 -10.58 -16.87
C LYS A 308 31.17 -10.43 -17.34
N ALA A 309 31.82 -11.55 -17.67
CA ALA A 309 33.11 -11.52 -18.34
C ALA A 309 32.98 -10.58 -19.56
N PRO A 310 33.99 -9.72 -19.83
CA PRO A 310 33.97 -8.88 -21.01
C PRO A 310 33.67 -9.75 -22.23
N GLU A 311 32.76 -9.29 -23.10
CA GLU A 311 32.59 -9.97 -24.39
C GLU A 311 33.97 -10.07 -25.05
N PRO A 312 34.34 -11.25 -25.58
CA PRO A 312 35.62 -11.38 -26.25
C PRO A 312 35.70 -10.32 -27.35
N GLU A 313 36.85 -9.62 -27.46
CA GLU A 313 37.07 -8.69 -28.56
C GLU A 313 37.09 -9.47 -29.88
N LEU A 314 35.93 -9.52 -30.55
CA LEU A 314 35.83 -10.07 -31.89
C LEU A 314 36.52 -9.09 -32.83
N SER A 315 37.48 -9.57 -33.63
CA SER A 315 37.97 -8.76 -34.74
C SER A 315 36.80 -8.44 -35.68
N ARG A 316 36.88 -7.33 -36.40
CA ARG A 316 35.87 -6.96 -37.41
C ARG A 316 35.57 -8.13 -38.37
N LYS A 317 36.59 -8.91 -38.72
CA LYS A 317 36.47 -10.10 -39.56
C LYS A 317 35.69 -11.24 -38.91
N GLU A 318 35.75 -11.38 -37.59
CA GLU A 318 35.02 -12.40 -36.82
C GLU A 318 33.58 -11.99 -36.51
N ALA A 319 33.34 -10.68 -36.33
CA ALA A 319 31.99 -10.12 -36.22
C ALA A 319 31.23 -10.15 -37.56
N ASP A 320 31.94 -9.98 -38.68
CA ASP A 320 31.36 -10.03 -40.04
C ASP A 320 31.24 -11.47 -40.60
N ARG A 321 31.62 -12.50 -39.82
CA ARG A 321 31.42 -13.91 -40.22
C ARG A 321 29.96 -14.27 -40.07
N ILE A 322 29.34 -14.63 -41.19
CA ILE A 322 28.03 -15.26 -41.21
C ILE A 322 28.22 -16.73 -40.84
N TYR A 323 27.84 -17.11 -39.63
CA TYR A 323 28.01 -18.48 -39.11
C TYR A 323 26.88 -19.42 -39.56
N ASP A 324 25.73 -18.87 -39.94
CA ASP A 324 24.66 -19.60 -40.62
C ASP A 324 23.93 -18.68 -41.62
N LEU A 325 23.63 -19.23 -42.79
CA LEU A 325 22.69 -18.66 -43.75
C LEU A 325 21.36 -19.44 -43.64
N PRO A 326 20.21 -18.77 -43.86
CA PRO A 326 18.88 -19.33 -43.58
C PRO A 326 18.54 -20.61 -44.36
#